data_AF-A0A2S8A7F9-F1
#
_entry.id   AF-A0A2S8A7F9-F1
#
_cell.length_a   1.000
_cell.length_b   1.000
_cell.length_c   1.000
_cell.angle_alpha   90.00
_cell.angle_beta   90.00
_cell.angle_gamma   90.00
#
_symmetry.space_group_name_H-M   'P 1'
#
loop_
_entity.id
_entity.type
_entity.pdbx_description
1 polymer ?
#
loop_
_entity_poly.entity_id
_entity_poly.type
_entity_poly.pdbx_seq_one_letter_code
_entity_poly.pdbx_strand_id
1 'polypeptide(L)'
;MILKFMDYFNYEKLIVKGFYINYEAGFIRRGLFGSILLFLAKNISINPFKFQIIFEVILIAFLMYLIIKDFYKYKIQPYILFGSFMLLNIIAYKMFFTLDVFMFIFFILQMNLINKINTFNIKIITINLTSIFMILIHEAYFIFTFFPILYLLNVNSLSAQNIKKLFLLFPSFIVFLLVGICFNGFGVDINVIINSWGEFGTMHLKEIGELYWVFNSSDEVIMWKIPIFKSHPIYLLGFLLNTILIFFCMLIYLNKNFQSKSNNIFTFLMCQYIAIILISLIAVDYVRWFWLSNIITIFTLIYVKTNNGFLKIVNLKLTNKLYSVNKFILLFIGLPLGASWSPTQFIYTMPIKHFFDFGKRFLLLF
;
A
#
# COMPACT_ATOMS: atom_id res chain seq x y z
N MET A 1 -19.53 -6.80 -22.48
CA MET A 1 -18.84 -6.30 -21.26
C MET A 1 -19.05 -7.26 -20.08
N ILE A 2 -20.27 -7.74 -19.81
CA ILE A 2 -20.59 -8.73 -18.76
C ILE A 2 -19.98 -10.12 -19.00
N LEU A 3 -19.93 -10.60 -20.26
CA LEU A 3 -19.28 -11.89 -20.59
C LEU A 3 -17.74 -11.85 -20.41
N LYS A 4 -17.09 -10.72 -20.75
CA LYS A 4 -15.69 -10.47 -20.34
C LYS A 4 -15.55 -10.42 -18.82
N PHE A 5 -16.61 -10.01 -18.11
CA PHE A 5 -16.67 -9.99 -16.65
C PHE A 5 -16.66 -11.39 -16.03
N MET A 6 -17.29 -12.37 -16.69
CA MET A 6 -17.29 -13.77 -16.25
C MET A 6 -15.98 -14.50 -16.55
N ASP A 7 -15.33 -14.24 -17.70
CA ASP A 7 -13.96 -14.72 -17.99
C ASP A 7 -12.89 -14.19 -17.00
N TYR A 8 -13.20 -13.11 -16.25
CA TYR A 8 -12.31 -12.58 -15.19
C TYR A 8 -12.29 -13.45 -13.92
N PHE A 9 -13.31 -14.27 -13.68
CA PHE A 9 -13.37 -15.20 -12.56
C PHE A 9 -12.81 -16.59 -12.91
N ASN A 10 -11.95 -16.68 -13.93
CA ASN A 10 -11.21 -17.91 -14.16
C ASN A 10 -10.28 -18.15 -12.97
N TYR A 11 -10.48 -19.30 -12.31
CA TYR A 11 -9.89 -19.68 -11.03
C TYR A 11 -8.36 -19.48 -10.99
N GLU A 12 -7.66 -19.80 -12.08
CA GLU A 12 -6.21 -19.70 -12.20
C GLU A 12 -5.69 -18.25 -12.08
N LYS A 13 -6.47 -17.25 -12.51
CA LYS A 13 -6.10 -15.83 -12.44
C LYS A 13 -6.33 -15.22 -11.06
N LEU A 14 -7.02 -15.95 -10.18
CA LEU A 14 -7.27 -15.54 -8.80
C LEU A 14 -6.14 -16.00 -7.86
N ILE A 15 -5.19 -16.81 -8.33
CA ILE A 15 -4.10 -17.33 -7.51
C ILE A 15 -3.03 -16.24 -7.31
N VAL A 16 -2.83 -15.80 -6.07
CA VAL A 16 -1.88 -14.77 -5.68
C VAL A 16 -0.56 -15.42 -5.31
N LYS A 17 0.36 -15.41 -6.26
CA LYS A 17 1.67 -16.09 -6.21
C LYS A 17 2.46 -15.76 -4.95
N GLY A 18 2.44 -14.50 -4.52
CA GLY A 18 3.16 -14.05 -3.32
C GLY A 18 2.73 -14.74 -2.02
N PHE A 19 1.53 -15.33 -1.94
CA PHE A 19 1.09 -16.09 -0.77
C PHE A 19 1.77 -17.45 -0.63
N TYR A 20 2.36 -17.97 -1.70
CA TYR A 20 2.97 -19.30 -1.72
C TYR A 20 4.47 -19.27 -1.43
N ILE A 21 5.05 -18.09 -1.17
CA ILE A 21 6.42 -17.99 -0.65
C ILE A 21 6.41 -18.53 0.78
N ASN A 22 7.26 -19.53 1.06
CA ASN A 22 7.35 -20.20 2.35
C ASN A 22 8.82 -20.43 2.76
N TYR A 23 9.03 -21.05 3.92
CA TYR A 23 10.35 -21.27 4.51
C TYR A 23 10.95 -22.67 4.24
N GLU A 24 10.42 -23.45 3.30
CA GLU A 24 10.96 -24.79 2.98
C GLU A 24 12.39 -24.71 2.41
N ALA A 25 12.75 -23.60 1.77
CA ALA A 25 14.11 -23.30 1.32
C ALA A 25 14.97 -22.55 2.38
N GLY A 26 14.49 -22.45 3.62
CA GLY A 26 15.09 -21.60 4.65
C GLY A 26 14.37 -20.26 4.83
N PHE A 27 14.89 -19.41 5.71
CA PHE A 27 14.25 -18.14 6.02
C PHE A 27 14.41 -17.13 4.88
N ILE A 28 13.29 -16.72 4.28
CA ILE A 28 13.21 -15.87 3.08
C ILE A 28 12.16 -14.77 3.29
N ARG A 29 12.39 -13.57 2.76
CA ARG A 29 11.41 -12.47 2.83
C ARG A 29 10.03 -12.91 2.35
N ARG A 30 8.98 -12.41 3.02
CA ARG A 30 7.57 -12.71 2.72
C ARG A 30 7.12 -14.16 2.98
N GLY A 31 8.00 -15.01 3.53
CA GLY A 31 7.75 -16.44 3.70
C GLY A 31 6.78 -16.84 4.81
N LEU A 32 6.41 -15.94 5.73
CA LEU A 32 5.63 -16.33 6.91
C LEU A 32 4.21 -16.78 6.54
N PHE A 33 3.52 -16.04 5.65
CA PHE A 33 2.15 -16.38 5.28
C PHE A 33 2.09 -17.75 4.58
N GLY A 34 2.95 -17.99 3.60
CA GLY A 34 2.97 -19.26 2.89
C GLY A 34 3.40 -20.42 3.78
N SER A 35 4.26 -20.18 4.77
CA SER A 35 4.61 -21.22 5.76
C SER A 35 3.44 -21.59 6.65
N ILE A 36 2.65 -20.62 7.10
CA ILE A 36 1.41 -20.88 7.85
C ILE A 36 0.42 -21.63 6.96
N LEU A 37 0.22 -21.18 5.72
CA LEU A 37 -0.68 -21.83 4.78
C LEU A 37 -0.27 -23.27 4.49
N LEU A 38 1.03 -23.52 4.28
CA LEU A 38 1.57 -24.85 4.02
C LEU A 38 1.38 -25.77 5.23
N PHE A 39 1.66 -25.26 6.43
CA PHE A 39 1.43 -25.98 7.68
C PHE A 39 -0.05 -26.38 7.84
N LEU A 40 -0.98 -25.46 7.57
CA LEU A 40 -2.42 -25.75 7.64
C LEU A 40 -2.84 -26.77 6.57
N ALA A 41 -2.31 -26.65 5.35
CA ALA A 41 -2.61 -27.57 4.26
C ALA A 41 -2.14 -29.01 4.58
N LYS A 42 -0.92 -29.17 5.12
CA LYS A 42 -0.35 -30.47 5.52
C LYS A 42 -1.14 -31.13 6.66
N ASN A 43 -1.63 -30.35 7.63
CA ASN A 43 -2.24 -30.90 8.86
C ASN A 43 -3.77 -30.97 8.87
N ILE A 44 -4.47 -30.12 8.10
CA ILE A 44 -5.94 -29.99 8.16
C ILE A 44 -6.60 -30.46 6.84
N SER A 45 -5.81 -31.00 5.91
CA SER A 45 -6.27 -31.44 4.57
C SER A 45 -7.01 -30.34 3.80
N ILE A 46 -6.64 -29.07 4.04
CA ILE A 46 -7.20 -27.92 3.34
C ILE A 46 -6.49 -27.79 1.99
N ASN A 47 -7.24 -27.69 0.89
CA ASN A 47 -6.66 -27.31 -0.39
C ASN A 47 -6.21 -25.83 -0.33
N PRO A 48 -4.89 -25.54 -0.44
CA PRO A 48 -4.36 -24.20 -0.20
C PRO A 48 -4.84 -23.18 -1.24
N PHE A 49 -5.03 -23.61 -2.50
CA PHE A 49 -5.50 -22.76 -3.60
C PHE A 49 -6.96 -22.33 -3.39
N LYS A 50 -7.83 -23.27 -3.01
CA LYS A 50 -9.25 -22.94 -2.71
C LYS A 50 -9.34 -22.06 -1.46
N PHE A 51 -8.53 -22.35 -0.46
CA PHE A 51 -8.47 -21.55 0.76
C PHE A 51 -8.09 -20.10 0.47
N GLN A 52 -7.07 -19.86 -0.35
CA GLN A 52 -6.61 -18.52 -0.72
C GLN A 52 -7.77 -17.67 -1.31
N ILE A 53 -8.55 -18.24 -2.22
CA ILE A 53 -9.67 -17.53 -2.87
C ILE A 53 -10.80 -17.23 -1.87
N ILE A 54 -11.15 -18.19 -1.02
CA ILE A 54 -12.17 -17.97 0.03
C ILE A 54 -11.69 -16.88 1.00
N PHE A 55 -10.43 -16.97 1.42
CA PHE A 55 -9.79 -16.01 2.29
C PHE A 55 -9.78 -14.60 1.68
N GLU A 56 -9.52 -14.49 0.39
CA GLU A 56 -9.60 -13.23 -0.36
C GLU A 56 -10.97 -12.58 -0.34
N VAL A 57 -12.01 -13.36 -0.65
CA VAL A 57 -13.39 -12.87 -0.62
C VAL A 57 -13.76 -12.38 0.77
N ILE A 58 -13.37 -13.12 1.82
CA ILE A 58 -13.58 -12.73 3.21
C ILE A 58 -12.83 -11.43 3.53
N LEU A 59 -11.56 -11.30 3.12
CA LEU A 59 -10.78 -10.08 3.34
C LEU A 59 -11.42 -8.87 2.65
N ILE A 60 -11.82 -8.99 1.39
CA ILE A 60 -12.45 -7.87 0.65
C ILE A 60 -13.77 -7.49 1.32
N ALA A 61 -14.63 -8.45 1.65
CA ALA A 61 -15.89 -8.20 2.34
C ALA A 61 -15.66 -7.51 3.69
N PHE A 62 -14.67 -7.99 4.45
CA PHE A 62 -14.32 -7.41 5.75
C PHE A 62 -13.76 -5.99 5.63
N LEU A 63 -12.90 -5.74 4.63
CA LEU A 63 -12.40 -4.40 4.33
C LEU A 63 -13.55 -3.46 3.99
N MET A 64 -14.46 -3.87 3.09
CA MET A 64 -15.62 -3.06 2.71
C MET A 64 -16.50 -2.75 3.91
N TYR A 65 -16.74 -3.73 4.79
CA TYR A 65 -17.44 -3.51 6.05
C TYR A 65 -16.73 -2.46 6.93
N LEU A 66 -15.42 -2.57 7.14
CA LEU A 66 -14.64 -1.60 7.93
C LEU A 66 -14.69 -0.19 7.34
N ILE A 67 -14.52 -0.06 6.03
CA ILE A 67 -14.61 1.22 5.31
C ILE A 67 -15.98 1.84 5.48
N ILE A 68 -17.06 1.10 5.18
CA ILE A 68 -18.43 1.62 5.28
C ILE A 68 -18.74 2.03 6.71
N LYS A 69 -18.41 1.18 7.69
CA LYS A 69 -18.62 1.44 9.12
C LYS A 69 -17.94 2.74 9.56
N ASP A 70 -16.65 2.90 9.27
CA ASP A 70 -15.89 4.06 9.73
C ASP A 70 -16.27 5.32 8.92
N PHE A 71 -16.50 5.22 7.62
CA PHE A 71 -16.89 6.37 6.81
C PHE A 71 -18.26 6.91 7.22
N TYR A 72 -19.21 6.02 7.51
CA TYR A 72 -20.51 6.39 8.03
C TYR A 72 -20.38 7.05 9.42
N LYS A 73 -19.65 6.42 10.34
CA LYS A 73 -19.45 6.92 11.72
C LYS A 73 -18.79 8.30 11.74
N TYR A 74 -17.80 8.54 10.89
CA TYR A 74 -17.01 9.77 10.87
C TYR A 74 -17.44 10.76 9.78
N LYS A 75 -18.55 10.50 9.07
CA LYS A 75 -19.12 11.35 8.01
C LYS A 75 -18.11 11.69 6.91
N ILE A 76 -17.27 10.73 6.55
CA ILE A 76 -16.22 10.90 5.53
C ILE A 76 -16.82 10.77 4.14
N GLN A 77 -16.47 11.69 3.26
CA GLN A 77 -17.01 11.73 1.90
C GLN A 77 -16.40 10.61 1.06
N PRO A 78 -17.20 9.68 0.49
CA PRO A 78 -16.70 8.44 -0.12
C PRO A 78 -16.00 8.65 -1.47
N TYR A 79 -16.13 9.83 -2.09
CA TYR A 79 -15.43 10.15 -3.36
C TYR A 79 -13.92 10.01 -3.26
N ILE A 80 -13.33 10.03 -2.06
CA ILE A 80 -11.91 9.76 -1.85
C ILE A 80 -11.55 8.32 -2.20
N LEU A 81 -12.47 7.36 -2.02
CA LEU A 81 -12.30 5.94 -2.40
C LEU A 81 -12.40 5.75 -3.91
N PHE A 82 -13.28 6.52 -4.55
CA PHE A 82 -13.44 6.51 -6.00
C PHE A 82 -12.29 7.25 -6.70
N GLY A 83 -11.90 8.40 -6.17
CA GLY A 83 -10.75 9.19 -6.63
C GLY A 83 -9.45 8.44 -6.45
N SER A 84 -9.26 7.74 -5.32
CA SER A 84 -8.13 6.82 -5.09
C SER A 84 -8.17 5.52 -5.91
N PHE A 85 -9.16 5.35 -6.80
CA PHE A 85 -9.37 4.17 -7.64
C PHE A 85 -9.39 2.84 -6.87
N MET A 86 -9.74 2.84 -5.58
CA MET A 86 -9.80 1.62 -4.76
C MET A 86 -10.65 0.53 -5.39
N LEU A 87 -11.92 0.86 -5.59
CA LEU A 87 -12.90 -0.07 -6.11
C LEU A 87 -12.69 -0.26 -7.61
N LEU A 88 -12.37 0.83 -8.31
CA LEU A 88 -12.27 0.85 -9.76
C LEU A 88 -11.06 0.08 -10.26
N ASN A 89 -9.91 0.07 -9.57
CA ASN A 89 -8.76 -0.75 -10.00
C ASN A 89 -8.93 -2.24 -9.70
N ILE A 90 -9.55 -2.59 -8.56
CA ILE A 90 -9.95 -3.98 -8.26
C ILE A 90 -10.82 -4.50 -9.42
N ILE A 91 -11.82 -3.71 -9.82
CA ILE A 91 -12.80 -4.08 -10.85
C ILE A 91 -12.21 -4.02 -12.26
N ALA A 92 -11.45 -2.99 -12.61
CA ALA A 92 -11.04 -2.73 -14.00
C ALA A 92 -9.86 -3.58 -14.47
N TYR A 93 -9.00 -4.07 -13.57
CA TYR A 93 -7.70 -4.61 -13.98
C TYR A 93 -7.38 -6.02 -13.50
N LYS A 94 -8.38 -6.76 -12.99
CA LYS A 94 -8.22 -8.16 -12.55
C LYS A 94 -7.28 -8.32 -11.34
N MET A 95 -7.16 -7.29 -10.50
CA MET A 95 -6.08 -7.23 -9.51
C MET A 95 -6.64 -7.44 -8.14
N PHE A 96 -6.46 -8.67 -7.66
CA PHE A 96 -6.65 -8.97 -6.26
C PHE A 96 -5.46 -8.38 -5.51
N PHE A 97 -5.67 -7.20 -4.92
CA PHE A 97 -4.73 -6.52 -4.02
C PHE A 97 -4.63 -7.27 -2.68
N THR A 98 -4.60 -8.59 -2.67
CA THR A 98 -4.87 -9.36 -1.45
C THR A 98 -3.87 -9.06 -0.36
N LEU A 99 -2.57 -9.01 -0.67
CA LEU A 99 -1.53 -8.66 0.28
C LEU A 99 -1.74 -7.24 0.84
N ASP A 100 -2.16 -6.29 0.02
CA ASP A 100 -2.37 -4.92 0.48
C ASP A 100 -3.66 -4.75 1.29
N VAL A 101 -4.74 -5.38 0.85
CA VAL A 101 -6.00 -5.47 1.57
C VAL A 101 -5.76 -6.11 2.92
N PHE A 102 -4.98 -7.20 2.95
CA PHE A 102 -4.56 -7.87 4.16
C PHE A 102 -3.74 -6.96 5.07
N MET A 103 -2.69 -6.31 4.55
CA MET A 103 -1.89 -5.31 5.27
C MET A 103 -2.76 -4.19 5.84
N PHE A 104 -3.71 -3.69 5.05
CA PHE A 104 -4.56 -2.59 5.45
C PHE A 104 -5.61 -2.97 6.50
N ILE A 105 -6.20 -4.17 6.39
CA ILE A 105 -7.05 -4.74 7.45
C ILE A 105 -6.26 -4.90 8.74
N PHE A 106 -5.06 -5.48 8.67
CA PHE A 106 -4.18 -5.65 9.82
C PHE A 106 -3.83 -4.31 10.45
N PHE A 107 -3.56 -3.29 9.62
CA PHE A 107 -3.35 -1.94 10.10
C PHE A 107 -4.58 -1.42 10.88
N ILE A 108 -5.80 -1.49 10.31
CA ILE A 108 -7.03 -1.05 11.01
C ILE A 108 -7.22 -1.80 12.35
N LEU A 109 -6.99 -3.12 12.35
CA LEU A 109 -7.08 -3.94 13.57
C LEU A 109 -6.03 -3.51 14.60
N GLN A 110 -4.79 -3.27 14.17
CA GLN A 110 -3.71 -2.76 14.99
C GLN A 110 -4.09 -1.40 15.61
N MET A 111 -4.62 -0.44 14.82
CA MET A 111 -5.07 0.86 15.33
C MET A 111 -6.18 0.72 16.39
N ASN A 112 -7.17 -0.13 16.11
CA ASN A 112 -8.29 -0.40 17.02
C ASN A 112 -7.81 -0.99 18.36
N LEU A 113 -6.90 -1.96 18.29
CA LEU A 113 -6.34 -2.62 19.47
C LEU A 113 -5.51 -1.63 20.30
N ILE A 114 -4.62 -0.88 19.67
CA ILE A 114 -3.79 0.15 20.31
C ILE A 114 -4.66 1.17 21.04
N ASN A 115 -5.75 1.62 20.43
CA ASN A 115 -6.61 2.62 21.06
C ASN A 115 -7.33 2.13 22.32
N LYS A 116 -7.47 0.81 22.50
CA LYS A 116 -8.06 0.18 23.69
C LYS A 116 -7.04 -0.11 24.80
N ILE A 117 -5.75 -0.18 24.48
CA ILE A 117 -4.71 -0.47 25.47
C ILE A 117 -4.34 0.80 26.25
N ASN A 118 -4.56 0.76 27.57
CA ASN A 118 -4.24 1.87 28.48
C ASN A 118 -2.75 1.91 28.86
N THR A 119 -2.14 0.75 29.09
CA THR A 119 -0.75 0.64 29.53
C THR A 119 0.22 0.87 28.36
N PHE A 120 1.10 1.86 28.50
CA PHE A 120 2.05 2.25 27.46
C PHE A 120 2.95 1.09 27.00
N ASN A 121 3.48 0.28 27.93
CA ASN A 121 4.39 -0.82 27.60
C ASN A 121 3.70 -1.91 26.77
N ILE A 122 2.51 -2.37 27.18
CA ILE A 122 1.76 -3.40 26.44
C ILE A 122 1.40 -2.89 25.04
N LYS A 123 1.06 -1.60 24.92
CA LYS A 123 0.78 -0.96 23.63
C LYS A 123 1.97 -1.07 22.68
N ILE A 124 3.17 -0.73 23.14
CA ILE A 124 4.39 -0.78 22.32
C ILE A 124 4.78 -2.24 21.99
N ILE A 125 4.67 -3.16 22.95
CA ILE A 125 4.92 -4.58 22.71
C ILE A 125 3.97 -5.12 21.63
N THR A 126 2.68 -4.80 21.75
CA THR A 126 1.66 -5.18 20.77
C THR A 126 1.99 -4.63 19.38
N ILE A 127 2.38 -3.35 19.30
CA ILE A 127 2.81 -2.71 18.04
C ILE A 127 3.99 -3.47 17.43
N ASN A 128 5.05 -3.73 18.20
CA ASN A 128 6.22 -4.42 17.67
C ASN A 128 5.88 -5.82 17.17
N LEU A 129 5.19 -6.62 17.97
CA LEU A 129 4.86 -8.00 17.60
C LEU A 129 3.99 -8.04 16.34
N THR A 130 2.97 -7.18 16.26
CA THR A 130 2.10 -7.11 15.08
C THR A 130 2.83 -6.57 13.85
N SER A 131 3.70 -5.56 14.02
CA SER A 131 4.53 -5.05 12.92
C SER A 131 5.55 -6.10 12.45
N ILE A 132 6.22 -6.82 13.35
CA ILE A 132 7.15 -7.91 13.00
C ILE A 132 6.40 -8.99 12.22
N PHE A 133 5.26 -9.45 12.73
CA PHE A 133 4.43 -10.43 12.04
C PHE A 133 4.09 -9.99 10.62
N MET A 134 3.65 -8.72 10.45
CA MET A 134 3.30 -8.19 9.14
C MET A 134 4.50 -7.94 8.23
N ILE A 135 5.66 -7.55 8.77
CA ILE A 135 6.91 -7.43 7.99
C ILE A 135 7.31 -8.77 7.41
N LEU A 136 7.18 -9.85 8.18
CA LEU A 136 7.52 -11.20 7.73
C LEU A 136 6.57 -11.72 6.65
N ILE A 137 5.37 -11.16 6.55
CA ILE A 137 4.42 -11.43 5.44
C ILE A 137 4.70 -10.52 4.25
N HIS A 138 4.89 -9.21 4.50
CA HIS A 138 5.19 -8.23 3.48
C HIS A 138 5.87 -7.00 4.08
N GLU A 139 7.13 -6.77 3.72
CA GLU A 139 7.98 -5.74 4.31
C GLU A 139 7.47 -4.31 4.07
N ALA A 140 6.72 -4.08 2.98
CA ALA A 140 6.12 -2.78 2.69
C ALA A 140 5.15 -2.32 3.79
N TYR A 141 4.62 -3.24 4.61
CA TYR A 141 3.83 -2.89 5.78
C TYR A 141 4.55 -1.86 6.65
N PHE A 142 5.82 -2.09 6.95
CA PHE A 142 6.60 -1.18 7.80
C PHE A 142 6.74 0.20 7.16
N ILE A 143 7.04 0.26 5.86
CA ILE A 143 7.28 1.53 5.15
C ILE A 143 6.05 2.45 5.23
N PHE A 144 4.86 1.89 5.01
CA PHE A 144 3.64 2.70 5.03
C PHE A 144 3.07 2.94 6.43
N THR A 145 3.30 2.04 7.39
CA THR A 145 2.72 2.14 8.75
C THR A 145 3.64 2.77 9.79
N PHE A 146 4.94 2.91 9.52
CA PHE A 146 5.89 3.49 10.46
C PHE A 146 5.47 4.88 10.96
N PHE A 147 5.29 5.85 10.05
CA PHE A 147 4.85 7.19 10.43
C PHE A 147 3.45 7.23 11.08
N PRO A 148 2.44 6.49 10.59
CA PRO A 148 1.13 6.35 11.24
C PRO A 148 1.20 5.88 12.68
N ILE A 149 2.05 4.90 12.95
CA ILE A 149 2.27 4.36 14.29
C ILE A 149 2.92 5.43 15.18
N LEU A 150 3.94 6.14 14.69
CA LEU A 150 4.55 7.25 15.42
C LEU A 150 3.55 8.38 15.71
N TYR A 151 2.68 8.66 14.74
CA TYR A 151 1.61 9.65 14.85
C TYR A 151 0.63 9.25 15.98
N LEU A 152 0.18 7.99 16.01
CA LEU A 152 -0.69 7.49 17.07
C LEU A 152 -0.06 7.54 18.46
N LEU A 153 1.23 7.27 18.54
CA LEU A 153 1.99 7.32 19.79
C LEU A 153 2.28 8.74 20.26
N ASN A 154 1.80 9.76 19.54
CA ASN A 154 1.95 11.18 19.85
C ASN A 154 3.43 11.56 20.03
N VAL A 155 4.28 11.10 19.09
CA VAL A 155 5.70 11.48 19.04
C VAL A 155 5.79 12.89 18.43
N ASN A 156 5.74 13.89 19.30
CA ASN A 156 5.61 15.30 18.93
C ASN A 156 6.92 16.11 19.08
N SER A 157 7.87 15.63 19.87
CA SER A 157 9.18 16.26 20.15
C SER A 157 10.25 15.22 20.47
N LEU A 158 11.53 15.60 20.43
CA LEU A 158 12.67 14.75 20.84
C LEU A 158 12.86 14.74 22.37
N SER A 159 11.78 14.55 23.12
CA SER A 159 11.85 14.37 24.58
C SER A 159 12.37 12.98 24.93
N ALA A 160 12.97 12.81 26.12
CA ALA A 160 13.44 11.50 26.60
C ALA A 160 12.35 10.42 26.55
N GLN A 161 11.10 10.78 26.86
CA GLN A 161 9.97 9.87 26.76
C GLN A 161 9.69 9.44 25.32
N ASN A 162 9.75 10.37 24.36
CA ASN A 162 9.55 10.08 22.94
C ASN A 162 10.70 9.26 22.34
N ILE A 163 11.94 9.54 22.75
CA ILE A 163 13.12 8.72 22.41
C ILE A 163 12.96 7.29 22.92
N LYS A 164 12.46 7.12 24.16
CA LYS A 164 12.13 5.79 24.69
C LYS A 164 11.10 5.06 23.82
N LYS A 165 10.06 5.75 23.32
CA LYS A 165 9.08 5.12 22.41
C LYS A 165 9.75 4.63 21.13
N LEU A 166 10.62 5.45 20.53
CA LEU A 166 11.37 5.10 19.32
C LEU A 166 12.29 3.90 19.56
N PHE A 167 13.04 3.91 20.66
CA PHE A 167 13.92 2.80 21.03
C PHE A 167 13.14 1.50 21.25
N LEU A 168 11.97 1.57 21.87
CA LEU A 168 11.13 0.39 22.05
C LEU A 168 10.51 -0.12 20.75
N LEU A 169 10.41 0.68 19.68
CA LEU A 169 9.98 0.24 18.34
C LEU A 169 11.13 -0.36 17.50
N PHE A 170 12.36 -0.22 17.98
CA PHE A 170 13.56 -0.64 17.28
C PHE A 170 13.59 -2.13 16.86
N PRO A 171 13.03 -3.10 17.62
CA PRO A 171 13.00 -4.50 17.18
C PRO A 171 12.30 -4.69 15.82
N SER A 172 11.15 -4.04 15.61
CA SER A 172 10.45 -4.12 14.32
C SER A 172 11.26 -3.51 13.17
N PHE A 173 12.02 -2.45 13.45
CA PHE A 173 12.94 -1.84 12.48
C PHE A 173 14.11 -2.77 12.13
N ILE A 174 14.71 -3.45 13.11
CA ILE A 174 15.76 -4.45 12.87
C ILE A 174 15.22 -5.57 11.96
N VAL A 175 14.04 -6.11 12.26
CA VAL A 175 13.45 -7.17 11.44
C VAL A 175 13.20 -6.66 10.02
N PHE A 176 12.69 -5.44 9.85
CA PHE A 176 12.53 -4.83 8.53
C PHE A 176 13.86 -4.75 7.76
N LEU A 177 14.93 -4.29 8.41
CA LEU A 177 16.26 -4.21 7.78
C LEU A 177 16.80 -5.59 7.41
N LEU A 178 16.71 -6.57 8.32
CA LEU A 178 17.18 -7.93 8.08
C LEU A 178 16.42 -8.57 6.91
N VAL A 179 15.09 -8.46 6.89
CA VAL A 179 14.27 -9.01 5.81
C VAL A 179 14.56 -8.32 4.47
N GLY A 180 14.71 -6.99 4.46
CA GLY A 180 14.96 -6.24 3.22
C GLY A 180 16.37 -6.39 2.65
N ILE A 181 17.39 -6.59 3.51
CA ILE A 181 18.81 -6.60 3.10
C ILE A 181 19.36 -8.03 3.02
N CYS A 182 19.11 -8.85 4.04
CA CYS A 182 19.81 -10.13 4.21
C CYS A 182 19.05 -11.33 3.66
N PHE A 183 17.71 -11.29 3.65
CA PHE A 183 16.88 -12.48 3.38
C PHE A 183 16.10 -12.40 2.07
N ASN A 184 16.75 -11.98 0.99
CA ASN A 184 16.08 -11.82 -0.32
C ASN A 184 15.79 -13.15 -1.04
N GLY A 185 16.44 -14.25 -0.63
CA GLY A 185 16.38 -15.57 -1.29
C GLY A 185 17.23 -15.62 -2.57
N PHE A 186 17.45 -16.82 -3.07
CA PHE A 186 18.20 -17.12 -4.29
C PHE A 186 17.29 -17.78 -5.35
N GLY A 187 17.71 -17.73 -6.62
CA GLY A 187 16.95 -18.37 -7.71
C GLY A 187 16.74 -19.88 -7.52
N VAL A 188 17.65 -20.57 -6.81
CA VAL A 188 17.53 -22.00 -6.50
C VAL A 188 16.38 -22.27 -5.52
N ASP A 189 16.10 -21.34 -4.61
CA ASP A 189 15.07 -21.47 -3.57
C ASP A 189 13.66 -21.55 -4.17
N ILE A 190 13.46 -20.93 -5.34
CA ILE A 190 12.18 -20.92 -6.05
C ILE A 190 11.69 -22.34 -6.32
N ASN A 191 12.57 -23.21 -6.81
CA ASN A 191 12.19 -24.58 -7.17
C ASN A 191 11.83 -25.40 -5.92
N VAL A 192 12.54 -25.19 -4.82
CA VAL A 192 12.22 -25.83 -3.53
C VAL A 192 10.84 -25.37 -3.04
N ILE A 193 10.58 -24.07 -3.07
CA ILE A 193 9.27 -23.50 -2.68
C ILE A 193 8.16 -24.05 -3.57
N ILE A 194 8.29 -24.01 -4.90
CA ILE A 194 7.25 -24.51 -5.82
C ILE A 194 7.01 -26.00 -5.60
N ASN A 195 8.07 -26.80 -5.49
CA ASN A 195 7.94 -28.24 -5.30
C ASN A 195 7.26 -28.60 -3.98
N SER A 196 7.43 -27.79 -2.92
CA SER A 196 6.74 -28.00 -1.64
C SER A 196 5.20 -27.93 -1.75
N TRP A 197 4.67 -27.28 -2.78
CA TRP A 197 3.24 -27.22 -3.05
C TRP A 197 2.73 -28.36 -3.93
N GLY A 198 3.63 -29.15 -4.53
CA GLY A 198 3.26 -30.22 -5.46
C GLY A 198 2.44 -31.34 -4.84
N GLU A 199 2.56 -31.53 -3.52
CA GLU A 199 1.74 -32.46 -2.72
C GLU A 199 0.24 -32.15 -2.79
N PHE A 200 -0.14 -30.91 -3.11
CA PHE A 200 -1.53 -30.45 -3.18
C PHE A 200 -2.09 -30.38 -4.61
N GLY A 201 -1.35 -30.95 -5.57
CA GLY A 201 -1.74 -31.05 -6.98
C GLY A 201 -0.83 -30.24 -7.90
N THR A 202 -0.60 -30.77 -9.10
CA THR A 202 0.30 -30.17 -10.10
C THR A 202 -0.37 -29.13 -10.99
N MET A 203 -1.71 -29.12 -11.02
CA MET A 203 -2.49 -28.24 -11.90
C MET A 203 -2.17 -26.77 -11.68
N HIS A 204 -1.96 -26.37 -10.41
CA HIS A 204 -1.75 -24.96 -10.02
C HIS A 204 -0.28 -24.55 -9.84
N LEU A 205 0.66 -25.48 -10.07
CA LEU A 205 2.09 -25.20 -9.92
C LEU A 205 2.60 -24.23 -11.00
N LYS A 206 1.98 -24.23 -12.18
CA LYS A 206 2.36 -23.34 -13.29
C LYS A 206 2.06 -21.88 -12.93
N GLU A 207 0.96 -21.64 -12.22
CA GLU A 207 0.48 -20.33 -11.82
C GLU A 207 1.41 -19.70 -10.79
N ILE A 208 1.91 -20.49 -9.83
CA ILE A 208 2.93 -20.04 -8.86
C ILE A 208 4.35 -20.03 -9.43
N GLY A 209 4.57 -20.66 -10.60
CA GLY A 209 5.88 -20.73 -11.27
C GLY A 209 6.51 -19.37 -11.61
N GLU A 210 5.70 -18.33 -11.75
CA GLU A 210 6.19 -16.96 -11.97
C GLU A 210 6.72 -16.25 -10.70
N LEU A 211 6.85 -16.95 -9.57
CA LEU A 211 7.57 -16.46 -8.38
C LEU A 211 8.98 -15.97 -8.70
N TYR A 212 9.57 -16.40 -9.82
CA TYR A 212 10.84 -15.94 -10.35
C TYR A 212 11.04 -14.42 -10.32
N TRP A 213 10.01 -13.63 -10.64
CA TRP A 213 10.08 -12.17 -10.62
C TRP A 213 10.29 -11.58 -9.22
N VAL A 214 9.92 -12.30 -8.17
CA VAL A 214 10.10 -11.87 -6.78
C VAL A 214 11.55 -12.03 -6.34
N PHE A 215 12.29 -12.98 -6.91
CA PHE A 215 13.67 -13.29 -6.50
C PHE A 215 14.71 -12.72 -7.46
N ASN A 216 14.35 -12.57 -8.74
CA ASN A 216 15.21 -11.98 -9.75
C ASN A 216 14.66 -10.60 -10.15
N SER A 217 14.93 -9.60 -9.31
CA SER A 217 14.68 -8.20 -9.68
C SER A 217 15.65 -7.82 -10.80
N SER A 218 15.15 -7.73 -12.03
CA SER A 218 15.91 -7.21 -13.17
C SER A 218 16.17 -5.72 -13.02
N ASP A 219 17.07 -5.18 -13.86
CA ASP A 219 17.38 -3.75 -13.97
C ASP A 219 16.15 -2.85 -14.21
N GLU A 220 15.02 -3.41 -14.67
CA GLU A 220 13.79 -2.71 -15.04
C GLU A 220 12.95 -2.22 -13.85
N VAL A 221 13.35 -2.58 -12.64
CA VAL A 221 12.61 -2.26 -11.40
C VAL A 221 13.07 -0.91 -10.80
N ILE A 222 14.25 -0.42 -11.19
CA ILE A 222 14.81 0.86 -10.72
C ILE A 222 14.30 2.00 -11.60
N MET A 223 13.67 3.02 -11.01
CA MET A 223 13.02 4.13 -11.72
C MET A 223 13.86 4.71 -12.85
N TRP A 224 15.11 5.06 -12.59
CA TRP A 224 16.02 5.72 -13.54
C TRP A 224 16.50 4.81 -14.66
N LYS A 225 16.37 3.49 -14.49
CA LYS A 225 16.70 2.48 -15.49
C LYS A 225 15.52 2.13 -16.39
N ILE A 226 14.31 2.60 -16.06
CA ILE A 226 13.12 2.35 -16.86
C ILE A 226 13.30 3.01 -18.24
N PRO A 227 13.22 2.25 -19.34
CA PRO A 227 13.56 2.74 -20.68
C PRO A 227 12.87 4.05 -21.06
N ILE A 228 11.60 4.23 -20.70
CA ILE A 228 10.85 5.45 -21.03
C ILE A 228 11.33 6.69 -20.28
N PHE A 229 11.81 6.56 -19.04
CA PHE A 229 12.39 7.70 -18.31
C PHE A 229 13.79 8.02 -18.79
N LYS A 230 14.56 6.98 -19.18
CA LYS A 230 15.88 7.15 -19.79
C LYS A 230 15.79 7.83 -21.16
N SER A 231 14.84 7.42 -22.01
CA SER A 231 14.67 8.00 -23.35
C SER A 231 13.96 9.35 -23.34
N HIS A 232 13.08 9.58 -22.35
CA HIS A 232 12.28 10.80 -22.26
C HIS A 232 12.19 11.31 -20.80
N PRO A 233 13.22 12.02 -20.30
CA PRO A 233 13.26 12.53 -18.91
C PRO A 233 12.08 13.43 -18.53
N ILE A 234 11.42 14.05 -19.52
CA ILE A 234 10.19 14.86 -19.31
C ILE A 234 9.08 14.06 -18.61
N TYR A 235 9.03 12.75 -18.81
CA TYR A 235 8.04 11.90 -18.17
C TYR A 235 8.31 11.65 -16.69
N LEU A 236 9.59 11.65 -16.28
CA LEU A 236 9.95 11.64 -14.88
C LEU A 236 9.52 12.94 -14.20
N LEU A 237 9.72 14.08 -14.87
CA LEU A 237 9.20 15.37 -14.39
C LEU A 237 7.66 15.33 -14.27
N GLY A 238 6.97 14.77 -15.27
CA GLY A 238 5.53 14.56 -15.22
C GLY A 238 5.09 13.70 -14.04
N PHE A 239 5.82 12.62 -13.73
CA PHE A 239 5.60 11.80 -12.54
C PHE A 239 5.73 12.60 -11.25
N LEU A 240 6.79 13.41 -11.09
CA LEU A 240 7.01 14.23 -9.90
C LEU A 240 5.94 15.32 -9.75
N LEU A 241 5.58 16.00 -10.84
CA LEU A 241 4.50 16.99 -10.85
C LEU A 241 3.16 16.37 -10.47
N ASN A 242 2.85 15.17 -10.98
CA ASN A 242 1.64 14.46 -10.61
C ASN A 242 1.66 14.06 -9.12
N THR A 243 2.80 13.58 -8.62
CA THR A 243 2.99 13.26 -7.19
C THR A 243 2.70 14.47 -6.30
N ILE A 244 3.24 15.64 -6.68
CA ILE A 244 3.01 16.92 -5.98
C ILE A 244 1.54 17.32 -6.05
N LEU A 245 0.88 17.13 -7.21
CA LEU A 245 -0.54 17.41 -7.34
C LEU A 245 -1.39 16.53 -6.42
N ILE A 246 -1.17 15.20 -6.39
CA ILE A 246 -1.88 14.29 -5.49
C ILE A 246 -1.64 14.71 -4.04
N PHE A 247 -0.39 15.02 -3.68
CA PHE A 247 -0.04 15.51 -2.34
C PHE A 247 -0.90 16.72 -1.95
N PHE A 248 -0.99 17.74 -2.80
CA PHE A 248 -1.80 18.92 -2.50
C PHE A 248 -3.31 18.60 -2.42
N CYS A 249 -3.83 17.74 -3.31
CA CYS A 249 -5.23 17.32 -3.27
C CYS A 249 -5.58 16.62 -1.95
N MET A 250 -4.70 15.71 -1.53
CA MET A 250 -4.81 15.00 -0.25
C MET A 250 -4.69 15.97 0.92
N LEU A 251 -3.73 16.90 0.90
CA LEU A 251 -3.59 17.91 1.95
C LEU A 251 -4.86 18.75 2.11
N ILE A 252 -5.42 19.24 1.00
CA ILE A 252 -6.67 20.02 1.01
C ILE A 252 -7.83 19.17 1.54
N TYR A 253 -7.90 17.89 1.15
CA TYR A 253 -8.94 16.97 1.62
C TYR A 253 -8.84 16.73 3.12
N LEU A 254 -7.64 16.43 3.61
CA LEU A 254 -7.40 16.11 5.01
C LEU A 254 -7.59 17.33 5.89
N ASN A 255 -7.12 18.52 5.49
CA ASN A 255 -7.39 19.75 6.24
C ASN A 255 -8.89 20.02 6.35
N LYS A 256 -9.65 19.87 5.26
CA LYS A 256 -11.11 20.08 5.31
C LYS A 256 -11.83 19.15 6.32
N ASN A 257 -11.43 17.88 6.37
CA ASN A 257 -12.16 16.86 7.13
C ASN A 257 -11.57 16.59 8.53
N PHE A 258 -10.29 16.89 8.76
CA PHE A 258 -9.54 16.49 9.96
C PHE A 258 -8.74 17.61 10.63
N GLN A 259 -8.84 18.87 10.18
CA GLN A 259 -8.12 19.99 10.82
C GLN A 259 -8.43 20.14 12.32
N SER A 260 -9.64 19.80 12.76
CA SER A 260 -9.99 19.79 14.19
C SER A 260 -9.26 18.71 15.00
N LYS A 261 -8.76 17.65 14.34
CA LYS A 261 -8.04 16.56 15.01
C LYS A 261 -6.55 16.80 15.11
N SER A 262 -5.96 17.47 14.12
CA SER A 262 -4.52 17.61 13.95
C SER A 262 -4.14 18.95 13.32
N ASN A 263 -3.17 19.63 13.93
CA ASN A 263 -2.52 20.81 13.34
C ASN A 263 -1.32 20.47 12.45
N ASN A 264 -0.90 19.20 12.39
CA ASN A 264 0.34 18.78 11.74
C ASN A 264 0.07 17.80 10.56
N ILE A 265 -1.09 17.95 9.91
CA ILE A 265 -1.48 17.13 8.75
C ILE A 265 -0.43 17.25 7.64
N PHE A 266 0.10 18.45 7.40
CA PHE A 266 1.12 18.69 6.38
C PHE A 266 2.38 17.83 6.59
N THR A 267 2.98 17.89 7.79
CA THR A 267 4.20 17.13 8.10
C THR A 267 3.96 15.62 8.02
N PHE A 268 2.83 15.14 8.53
CA PHE A 268 2.47 13.73 8.43
C PHE A 268 2.35 13.26 6.98
N LEU A 269 1.64 14.03 6.15
CA LEU A 269 1.47 13.72 4.73
C LEU A 269 2.81 13.80 3.98
N MET A 270 3.67 14.74 4.32
CA MET A 270 5.00 14.85 3.71
C MET A 270 5.85 13.60 3.97
N CYS A 271 5.90 13.12 5.22
CA CYS A 271 6.61 11.88 5.54
C CYS A 271 6.08 10.68 4.74
N GLN A 272 4.76 10.59 4.56
CA GLN A 272 4.13 9.55 3.75
C GLN A 272 4.54 9.63 2.27
N TYR A 273 4.55 10.82 1.68
CA TYR A 273 4.92 10.99 0.28
C TYR A 273 6.42 10.82 0.02
N ILE A 274 7.27 11.17 0.99
CA ILE A 274 8.69 10.83 0.94
C ILE A 274 8.86 9.31 0.91
N ALA A 275 8.11 8.56 1.72
CA ALA A 275 8.14 7.10 1.70
C ALA A 275 7.71 6.53 0.34
N ILE A 276 6.64 7.07 -0.27
CA ILE A 276 6.23 6.69 -1.63
C ILE A 276 7.36 6.93 -2.62
N ILE A 277 7.96 8.13 -2.63
CA ILE A 277 9.05 8.48 -3.56
C ILE A 277 10.24 7.54 -3.36
N LEU A 278 10.64 7.25 -2.13
CA LEU A 278 11.77 6.36 -1.85
C LEU A 278 11.53 4.95 -2.37
N ILE A 279 10.35 4.36 -2.15
CA ILE A 279 10.03 3.04 -2.73
C ILE A 279 9.97 3.14 -4.26
N SER A 280 9.47 4.26 -4.78
CA SER A 280 9.40 4.51 -6.23
C SER A 280 10.74 4.53 -6.93
N LEU A 281 11.84 4.78 -6.22
CA LEU A 281 13.18 4.69 -6.80
C LEU A 281 13.58 3.24 -7.10
N ILE A 282 13.04 2.27 -6.35
CA ILE A 282 13.49 0.87 -6.34
C ILE A 282 12.41 -0.13 -6.75
N ALA A 283 11.22 0.33 -7.14
CA ALA A 283 10.15 -0.50 -7.68
C ALA A 283 9.19 0.30 -8.58
N VAL A 284 8.26 -0.40 -9.24
CA VAL A 284 7.37 0.17 -10.28
C VAL A 284 5.89 0.24 -9.91
N ASP A 285 5.51 -0.20 -8.70
CA ASP A 285 4.11 -0.31 -8.26
C ASP A 285 3.51 1.02 -7.75
N TYR A 286 3.74 2.14 -8.46
CA TYR A 286 3.45 3.49 -7.96
C TYR A 286 1.99 3.69 -7.52
N VAL A 287 1.04 3.27 -8.35
CA VAL A 287 -0.41 3.45 -8.11
C VAL A 287 -0.84 2.74 -6.82
N ARG A 288 -0.32 1.53 -6.62
CA ARG A 288 -0.57 0.71 -5.43
C ARG A 288 -0.10 1.44 -4.17
N TRP A 289 1.07 2.07 -4.20
CA TRP A 289 1.60 2.81 -3.05
C TRP A 289 0.89 4.13 -2.78
N PHE A 290 0.53 4.88 -3.81
CA PHE A 290 -0.33 6.07 -3.63
C PHE A 290 -1.63 5.68 -2.97
N TRP A 291 -2.26 4.61 -3.43
CA TRP A 291 -3.48 4.11 -2.82
C TRP A 291 -3.26 3.72 -1.35
N LEU A 292 -2.32 2.82 -1.08
CA LEU A 292 -2.06 2.28 0.26
C LEU A 292 -1.67 3.38 1.25
N SER A 293 -0.77 4.28 0.87
CA SER A 293 -0.34 5.41 1.69
C SER A 293 -1.48 6.38 1.99
N ASN A 294 -2.29 6.74 0.99
CA ASN A 294 -3.41 7.66 1.17
C ASN A 294 -4.50 7.07 2.07
N ILE A 295 -4.83 5.78 1.91
CA ILE A 295 -5.85 5.18 2.77
C ILE A 295 -5.37 4.97 4.20
N ILE A 296 -4.12 4.54 4.38
CA ILE A 296 -3.50 4.47 5.71
C ILE A 296 -3.49 5.85 6.38
N THR A 297 -3.19 6.90 5.64
CA THR A 297 -3.22 8.30 6.12
C THR A 297 -4.61 8.69 6.61
N ILE A 298 -5.66 8.44 5.81
CA ILE A 298 -7.05 8.74 6.18
C ILE A 298 -7.44 7.99 7.46
N PHE A 299 -7.17 6.68 7.51
CA PHE A 299 -7.53 5.87 8.67
C PHE A 299 -6.72 6.22 9.91
N THR A 300 -5.47 6.66 9.75
CA THR A 300 -4.69 7.23 10.87
C THR A 300 -5.42 8.42 11.48
N LEU A 301 -5.88 9.37 10.66
CA LEU A 301 -6.61 10.53 11.15
C LEU A 301 -8.02 10.20 11.66
N ILE A 302 -8.64 9.11 11.19
CA ILE A 302 -9.87 8.57 11.78
C ILE A 302 -9.61 8.13 13.23
N TYR A 303 -8.55 7.35 13.45
CA TYR A 303 -8.29 6.68 14.72
C TYR A 303 -7.48 7.51 15.72
N VAL A 304 -6.85 8.60 15.29
CA VAL A 304 -6.11 9.47 16.22
C VAL A 304 -7.04 10.28 17.11
N LYS A 305 -6.65 10.46 18.38
CA LYS A 305 -7.34 11.33 19.33
C LYS A 305 -7.15 12.80 18.95
N THR A 306 -8.15 13.63 19.25
CA THR A 306 -8.07 15.09 19.09
C THR A 306 -6.88 15.65 19.88
N ASN A 307 -6.18 16.62 19.30
CA ASN A 307 -4.99 17.29 19.86
C ASN A 307 -3.72 16.42 19.94
N ASN A 308 -3.73 15.18 19.46
CA ASN A 308 -2.47 14.47 19.22
C ASN A 308 -1.69 15.19 18.11
N GLY A 309 -0.39 15.35 18.33
CA GLY A 309 0.52 15.98 17.40
C GLY A 309 1.54 14.99 16.87
N PHE A 310 2.02 15.26 15.66
CA PHE A 310 3.17 14.60 15.06
C PHE A 310 4.13 15.68 14.60
N LEU A 311 5.41 15.62 15.01
CA LEU A 311 6.49 16.54 14.63
C LEU A 311 6.02 17.93 14.17
N LYS A 312 5.94 18.89 15.10
CA LYS A 312 5.44 20.24 14.82
C LYS A 312 6.48 21.07 14.06
N ILE A 313 6.60 20.85 12.75
CA ILE A 313 7.59 21.53 11.91
C ILE A 313 6.96 22.65 11.09
N VAL A 314 5.90 22.37 10.33
CA VAL A 314 5.26 23.34 9.43
C VAL A 314 3.74 23.22 9.52
N ASN A 315 3.05 24.36 9.68
CA ASN A 315 1.60 24.43 9.59
C ASN A 315 1.21 25.32 8.40
N LEU A 316 0.49 24.74 7.43
CA LEU A 316 0.06 25.44 6.22
C LEU A 316 -1.46 25.60 6.26
N LYS A 317 -1.93 26.85 6.40
CA LYS A 317 -3.36 27.19 6.35
C LYS A 317 -3.80 27.38 4.91
N LEU A 318 -4.82 26.65 4.48
CA LEU A 318 -5.40 26.76 3.12
C LEU A 318 -6.66 27.62 3.14
N THR A 319 -6.92 28.32 2.02
CA THR A 319 -8.08 29.19 1.87
C THR A 319 -9.36 28.40 1.54
N ASN A 320 -10.52 28.92 1.95
CA ASN A 320 -11.81 28.22 1.81
C ASN A 320 -12.19 27.90 0.35
N LYS A 321 -11.75 28.72 -0.61
CA LYS A 321 -12.03 28.54 -2.05
C LYS A 321 -11.37 27.28 -2.62
N LEU A 322 -10.23 26.84 -2.07
CA LEU A 322 -9.55 25.62 -2.52
C LEU A 322 -10.32 24.35 -2.13
N TYR A 323 -11.10 24.38 -1.04
CA TYR A 323 -11.85 23.21 -0.56
C TYR A 323 -13.03 22.80 -1.44
N SER A 324 -13.59 23.71 -2.25
CA SER A 324 -14.69 23.42 -3.17
C SER A 324 -14.18 22.77 -4.46
N VAL A 325 -13.08 23.28 -5.01
CA VAL A 325 -12.46 22.79 -6.25
C VAL A 325 -11.80 21.42 -6.06
N ASN A 326 -11.31 21.12 -4.85
CA ASN A 326 -10.60 19.87 -4.56
C ASN A 326 -11.35 18.58 -4.91
N LYS A 327 -12.70 18.57 -4.83
CA LYS A 327 -13.47 17.38 -5.21
C LYS A 327 -13.22 16.98 -6.66
N PHE A 328 -13.16 17.97 -7.56
CA PHE A 328 -12.94 17.74 -8.99
C PHE A 328 -11.48 17.42 -9.29
N ILE A 329 -10.54 18.10 -8.62
CA ILE A 329 -9.10 17.82 -8.82
C ILE A 329 -8.76 16.40 -8.37
N LEU A 330 -9.29 15.97 -7.23
CA LEU A 330 -9.03 14.64 -6.66
C LEU A 330 -9.71 13.51 -7.44
N LEU A 331 -10.91 13.74 -8.00
CA LEU A 331 -11.63 12.75 -8.82
C LEU A 331 -11.09 12.63 -10.24
N PHE A 332 -10.54 13.71 -10.82
CA PHE A 332 -10.28 13.76 -12.27
C PHE A 332 -8.85 14.11 -12.68
N ILE A 333 -8.01 14.69 -11.80
CA ILE A 333 -6.71 15.25 -12.21
C ILE A 333 -5.53 14.57 -11.48
N GLY A 334 -5.68 14.23 -10.21
CA GLY A 334 -4.55 13.72 -9.41
C GLY A 334 -4.09 12.31 -9.76
N LEU A 335 -5.00 11.43 -10.17
CA LEU A 335 -4.70 10.00 -10.20
C LEU A 335 -4.79 9.43 -11.62
N PRO A 336 -3.85 8.54 -12.01
CA PRO A 336 -3.76 8.01 -13.37
C PRO A 336 -5.06 7.30 -13.74
N LEU A 337 -5.60 7.63 -14.91
CA LEU A 337 -6.81 7.06 -15.49
C LEU A 337 -6.51 5.66 -16.07
N GLY A 338 -6.13 4.72 -15.21
CA GLY A 338 -5.89 3.33 -15.58
C GLY A 338 -4.82 2.65 -14.71
N ALA A 339 -4.96 1.34 -14.50
CA ALA A 339 -3.94 0.55 -13.81
C ALA A 339 -2.67 0.56 -14.63
N SER A 340 -1.72 1.24 -14.05
CA SER A 340 -0.45 1.54 -14.65
C SER A 340 0.62 1.05 -13.70
N TRP A 341 1.00 -0.21 -13.89
CA TRP A 341 2.14 -0.82 -13.18
C TRP A 341 3.46 -0.45 -13.84
N SER A 342 3.41 -0.09 -15.12
CA SER A 342 4.55 0.50 -15.77
C SER A 342 4.44 2.03 -15.69
N PRO A 343 5.57 2.74 -15.49
CA PRO A 343 5.59 4.18 -15.62
C PRO A 343 5.07 4.62 -16.99
N THR A 344 5.29 3.81 -18.02
CA THR A 344 4.71 3.96 -19.35
C THR A 344 3.19 4.13 -19.26
N GLN A 345 2.47 3.13 -18.78
CA GLN A 345 1.01 3.23 -18.62
C GLN A 345 0.63 4.41 -17.71
N PHE A 346 1.42 4.71 -16.68
CA PHE A 346 1.14 5.79 -15.73
C PHE A 346 1.13 7.12 -16.46
N ILE A 347 2.17 7.38 -17.27
CA ILE A 347 2.29 8.53 -18.17
C ILE A 347 1.12 8.58 -19.15
N TYR A 348 0.81 7.47 -19.84
CA TYR A 348 -0.23 7.44 -20.87
C TYR A 348 -1.64 7.69 -20.34
N THR A 349 -1.85 7.50 -19.04
CA THR A 349 -3.14 7.66 -18.37
C THR A 349 -3.21 8.90 -17.49
N MET A 350 -2.15 9.71 -17.43
CA MET A 350 -2.20 10.95 -16.67
C MET A 350 -3.18 11.94 -17.30
N PRO A 351 -4.11 12.51 -16.53
CA PRO A 351 -4.95 13.63 -16.99
C PRO A 351 -4.10 14.78 -17.56
N ILE A 352 -2.98 15.10 -16.91
CA ILE A 352 -2.03 16.13 -17.35
C ILE A 352 -1.50 15.85 -18.75
N LYS A 353 -1.16 14.59 -19.07
CA LYS A 353 -0.71 14.23 -20.41
C LYS A 353 -1.82 14.47 -21.44
N HIS A 354 -3.07 14.11 -21.14
CA HIS A 354 -4.18 14.37 -22.04
C HIS A 354 -4.39 15.88 -22.28
N PHE A 355 -4.18 16.73 -21.27
CA PHE A 355 -4.17 18.18 -21.44
C PHE A 355 -3.01 18.65 -22.35
N PHE A 356 -1.80 18.13 -22.17
CA PHE A 356 -0.66 18.44 -23.04
C PHE A 356 -0.88 17.97 -24.48
N ASP A 357 -1.34 16.74 -24.68
CA ASP A 357 -1.63 16.16 -25.98
C ASP A 357 -2.76 16.95 -26.69
N PHE A 358 -3.78 17.36 -25.94
CA PHE A 358 -4.85 18.23 -26.45
C PHE A 358 -4.31 19.60 -26.87
N GLY A 359 -3.51 20.26 -26.01
CA GLY A 359 -2.88 21.55 -26.32
C GLY A 359 -1.97 21.48 -27.55
N LYS A 360 -1.20 20.40 -27.70
CA LYS A 360 -0.37 20.16 -28.88
C LYS A 360 -1.20 19.96 -30.14
N ARG A 361 -2.30 19.19 -30.08
CA ARG A 361 -3.22 19.01 -31.22
C ARG A 361 -3.90 20.32 -31.60
N PHE A 362 -4.29 21.12 -30.61
CA PHE A 362 -4.89 22.43 -30.83
C PHE A 362 -3.91 23.38 -31.54
N LEU A 363 -2.66 23.44 -31.09
CA LEU A 363 -1.59 24.23 -31.74
C LEU A 363 -1.21 23.74 -33.14
N LEU A 364 -1.57 22.52 -33.54
CA LEU A 364 -1.35 22.01 -34.90
C LEU A 364 -2.52 22.32 -35.84
N LEU A 365 -3.65 22.78 -35.31
CA LEU A 365 -4.84 23.18 -36.07
C LEU A 365 -4.84 24.67 -36.43
N PHE A 366 -3.92 25.45 -35.87
CA PHE A 366 -3.64 26.86 -36.16
C PHE A 366 -2.22 27.00 -36.66
#